data_AF-A0A952NLV1-F1
#
_entry.id   AF-A0A952NLV1-F1
#
_cell.length_a   1.000
_cell.length_b   1.000
_cell.length_c   1.000
_cell.angle_alpha   90.00
_cell.angle_beta   90.00
_cell.angle_gamma   90.00
#
_symmetry.space_group_name_H-M   'P 1'
#
loop_
_entity.id
_entity.type
_entity.pdbx_description
1 polymer ?
#
loop_
_entity_poly.entity_id
_entity_poly.type
_entity_poly.pdbx_seq_one_letter_code
_entity_poly.pdbx_strand_id
1 'polypeptide(L)'
;MENMTPSMRLLQTVRYSMEGGESVRMGLVAYLRLEPDSLSETVRQWLHLFERGASTEMFLQSLESPARRNLLLLLEKGLLGEPILQNLTLLGDELQEQGFAEIELFLARLPFRMMLPLLFLLFPAFLLLLLGPLLLKVVAGLA
;
A
#
# COMPACT_ATOMS: atom_id res chain seq x y z
N MET A 1 -8.50 -1.43 -11.68
CA MET A 1 -7.14 -1.31 -11.13
C MET A 1 -7.05 -0.10 -10.19
N GLU A 2 -8.11 0.13 -9.39
CA GLU A 2 -8.21 1.25 -8.46
C GLU A 2 -7.65 0.79 -7.09
N ASN A 3 -6.79 1.59 -6.47
CA ASN A 3 -6.13 1.36 -5.15
C ASN A 3 -4.75 0.66 -5.13
N MET A 4 -3.98 0.67 -6.21
CA MET A 4 -2.56 0.30 -6.14
C MET A 4 -1.71 1.48 -5.64
N THR A 5 -0.70 1.20 -4.80
CA THR A 5 0.25 2.23 -4.35
C THR A 5 1.00 2.83 -5.55
N PRO A 6 1.38 4.12 -5.51
CA PRO A 6 2.11 4.77 -6.61
C PRO A 6 3.38 4.03 -7.02
N SER A 7 4.14 3.50 -6.04
CA SER A 7 5.35 2.72 -6.30
C SER A 7 5.05 1.42 -7.04
N MET A 8 3.99 0.71 -6.67
CA MET A 8 3.59 -0.53 -7.34
C MET A 8 3.10 -0.25 -8.76
N ARG A 9 2.39 0.85 -8.97
CA ARG A 9 1.96 1.30 -10.30
C ARG A 9 3.16 1.57 -11.20
N LEU A 10 4.13 2.36 -10.74
CA LEU A 10 5.36 2.64 -11.47
C LEU A 10 6.11 1.35 -11.81
N LEU A 11 6.34 0.49 -10.82
CA LEU A 11 7.04 -0.79 -10.99
C LEU A 11 6.36 -1.65 -12.05
N GLN A 12 5.04 -1.83 -11.95
CA GLN A 12 4.28 -2.64 -12.90
C GLN A 12 4.31 -2.05 -14.31
N THR A 13 4.09 -0.74 -14.46
CA THR A 13 4.10 -0.11 -15.79
C THR A 13 5.45 -0.28 -16.49
N VAL A 14 6.55 -0.09 -15.76
CA VAL A 14 7.89 -0.31 -16.32
C VAL A 14 8.12 -1.79 -16.61
N ARG A 15 7.76 -2.68 -15.69
CA ARG A 15 7.92 -4.13 -15.87
C ARG A 15 7.16 -4.64 -17.09
N TYR A 16 5.89 -4.27 -17.25
CA TYR A 16 5.08 -4.65 -18.41
C TYR A 16 5.68 -4.15 -19.74
N SER A 17 6.20 -2.92 -19.76
CA SER A 17 6.89 -2.36 -20.93
C SER A 17 8.13 -3.19 -21.27
N MET A 18 8.94 -3.56 -20.27
CA MET A 18 10.13 -4.41 -20.46
C MET A 18 9.80 -5.84 -20.88
N GLU A 19 8.76 -6.46 -20.31
CA GLU A 19 8.25 -7.78 -20.72
C GLU A 19 7.78 -7.78 -22.18
N GLY A 20 7.24 -6.64 -22.65
CA GLY A 20 6.88 -6.39 -24.05
C GLY A 20 8.07 -6.12 -24.99
N GLY A 21 9.31 -6.12 -24.47
CA GLY A 21 10.52 -5.85 -25.25
C GLY A 21 10.86 -4.36 -25.41
N GLU A 22 10.14 -3.48 -24.74
CA GLU A 22 10.44 -2.04 -24.73
C GLU A 22 11.54 -1.69 -23.69
N SER A 23 12.09 -0.49 -23.79
CA SER A 23 13.10 0.00 -22.84
C SER A 23 12.46 0.54 -21.55
N VAL A 24 13.25 0.58 -20.46
CA VAL A 24 12.87 1.23 -19.19
C VAL A 24 12.36 2.66 -19.39
N ARG A 25 13.00 3.39 -20.31
CA ARG A 25 12.60 4.75 -20.68
C ARG A 25 11.17 4.80 -21.23
N MET A 26 10.79 3.88 -22.10
CA MET A 26 9.42 3.80 -22.62
C MET A 26 8.42 3.50 -21.50
N GLY A 27 8.76 2.59 -20.59
CA GLY A 27 7.96 2.30 -19.40
C GLY A 27 7.75 3.53 -18.50
N LEU A 28 8.79 4.32 -18.27
CA LEU A 28 8.70 5.56 -17.48
C LEU A 28 7.82 6.62 -18.16
N VAL A 29 7.96 6.77 -19.49
CA VAL A 29 7.10 7.66 -20.27
C VAL A 29 5.64 7.19 -20.22
N ALA A 30 5.40 5.88 -20.34
CA ALA A 30 4.06 5.30 -20.22
C ALA A 30 3.46 5.60 -18.84
N TYR A 31 4.23 5.42 -17.76
CA TYR A 31 3.80 5.75 -16.41
C TYR A 31 3.46 7.24 -16.24
N LEU A 32 4.31 8.15 -16.72
CA LEU A 32 4.10 9.60 -16.62
C LEU A 32 2.94 10.14 -17.48
N ARG A 33 2.40 9.32 -18.41
CA ARG A 33 1.20 9.63 -19.20
C ARG A 33 -0.09 9.18 -18.52
N LEU A 34 -0.01 8.32 -17.50
CA LEU A 34 -1.16 7.95 -16.69
C LEU A 34 -1.62 9.14 -15.82
N GLU A 35 -2.71 8.95 -15.09
CA GLU A 35 -3.19 9.93 -14.13
C GLU A 35 -2.10 10.29 -13.09
N PRO A 36 -1.81 11.59 -12.87
CA PRO A 36 -0.79 12.03 -11.94
C PRO A 36 -1.08 11.53 -10.52
N ASP A 37 -0.06 10.96 -9.88
CA ASP A 37 -0.09 10.51 -8.49
C ASP A 37 1.00 11.21 -7.66
N SER A 38 1.07 10.88 -6.36
CA SER A 38 2.06 11.48 -5.44
C SER A 38 3.52 11.21 -5.82
N LEU A 39 3.81 10.20 -6.65
CA LEU A 39 5.15 9.81 -7.06
C LEU A 39 5.50 10.34 -8.47
N SER A 40 4.50 10.66 -9.28
CA SER A 40 4.65 11.12 -10.66
C SER A 40 5.54 12.35 -10.78
N GLU A 41 5.36 13.34 -9.88
CA GLU A 41 6.19 14.54 -9.86
C GLU A 41 7.63 14.25 -9.42
N THR A 42 7.80 13.35 -8.44
CA THR A 42 9.13 12.91 -8.00
C THR A 42 9.87 12.21 -9.14
N VAL A 43 9.20 11.33 -9.88
CA VAL A 43 9.77 10.62 -11.04
C VAL A 43 10.12 11.60 -12.16
N ARG A 44 9.28 12.60 -12.42
CA ARG A 44 9.54 13.64 -13.42
C ARG A 44 10.79 14.45 -13.09
N GLN A 45 10.93 14.90 -11.84
CA GLN A 45 12.09 15.66 -11.38
C GLN A 45 13.37 14.82 -11.41
N TRP A 46 13.31 13.59 -10.91
CA TRP A 46 14.43 12.64 -10.96
C TRP A 46 14.88 12.35 -12.40
N LEU A 47 13.93 12.04 -13.30
CA LEU A 47 14.23 11.75 -14.69
C LEU A 47 14.88 12.96 -15.38
N HIS A 48 14.39 14.17 -15.11
CA HIS A 48 14.97 15.38 -15.66
C HIS A 48 16.40 15.62 -15.16
N LEU A 49 16.70 15.34 -13.89
CA LEU A 49 18.06 15.42 -13.35
C LEU A 49 18.98 14.39 -14.02
N PHE A 50 18.51 13.15 -14.14
CA PHE A 50 19.25 12.06 -14.78
C PHE A 50 19.57 12.36 -16.25
N GLU A 51 18.59 12.85 -17.02
CA GLU A 51 18.77 13.19 -18.44
C GLU A 51 19.77 14.33 -18.67
N ARG A 52 19.96 15.21 -17.68
CA ARG A 52 20.95 16.28 -17.72
C ARG A 52 22.36 15.81 -17.35
N GLY A 53 22.53 14.53 -17.01
CA GLY A 53 23.80 13.98 -16.51
C GLY A 53 24.19 14.51 -15.12
N ALA A 54 23.23 15.08 -14.37
CA ALA A 54 23.46 15.53 -13.01
C ALA A 54 23.43 14.33 -12.03
N SER A 55 24.12 14.45 -10.89
CA SER A 55 24.03 13.45 -9.83
C SER A 55 22.62 13.39 -9.26
N THR A 56 22.02 12.20 -9.27
CA THR A 56 20.72 11.88 -8.67
C THR A 56 20.84 11.48 -7.20
N GLU A 57 22.05 11.22 -6.69
CA GLU A 57 22.28 10.64 -5.36
C GLU A 57 21.67 11.48 -4.24
N MET A 58 21.91 12.80 -4.25
CA MET A 58 21.34 13.72 -3.25
C MET A 58 19.82 13.75 -3.33
N PHE A 59 19.24 13.71 -4.54
CA PHE A 59 17.80 13.66 -4.72
C PHE A 59 17.21 12.38 -4.14
N LEU A 60 17.81 11.22 -4.46
CA LEU A 60 17.38 9.91 -3.96
C LEU A 60 17.50 9.80 -2.44
N GLN A 61 18.54 10.38 -1.84
CA GLN A 61 18.73 10.45 -0.39
C GLN A 61 17.70 11.35 0.31
N SER A 62 17.14 12.35 -0.40
CA SER A 62 16.10 13.22 0.16
C SER A 62 14.72 12.54 0.25
N LEU A 63 14.53 11.39 -0.40
CA LEU A 63 13.27 10.65 -0.35
C LEU A 63 13.07 10.00 1.02
N GLU A 64 11.92 10.27 1.64
CA GLU A 64 11.56 9.72 2.96
C GLU A 64 11.37 8.19 2.94
N SER A 65 10.83 7.65 1.84
CA SER A 65 10.53 6.22 1.72
C SER A 65 11.72 5.45 1.15
N PRO A 66 12.31 4.50 1.90
CA PRO A 66 13.39 3.65 1.40
C PRO A 66 12.97 2.82 0.18
N ALA A 67 11.73 2.35 0.14
CA ALA A 67 11.20 1.58 -1.00
C ALA A 67 11.17 2.41 -2.29
N ARG A 68 10.74 3.68 -2.21
CA ARG A 68 10.77 4.60 -3.37
C ARG A 68 12.20 4.85 -3.85
N ARG A 69 13.13 5.06 -2.91
CA ARG A 69 14.56 5.24 -3.21
C ARG A 69 15.13 4.03 -3.94
N ASN A 70 14.91 2.83 -3.43
CA ASN A 70 15.41 1.59 -4.02
C ASN A 70 14.83 1.34 -5.41
N LEU A 71 13.53 1.62 -5.61
CA LEU A 71 12.90 1.51 -6.92
C LEU A 71 13.55 2.47 -7.93
N LEU A 72 13.72 3.75 -7.59
CA LEU A 72 14.35 4.71 -8.50
C LEU A 72 15.82 4.39 -8.78
N LEU A 73 16.58 3.95 -7.78
CA LEU A 73 17.96 3.45 -7.96
C LEU A 73 18.01 2.27 -8.94
N LEU A 74 17.07 1.34 -8.83
CA LEU A 74 17.00 0.20 -9.73
C LEU A 74 16.65 0.64 -11.16
N LEU A 75 15.70 1.56 -11.30
CA LEU A 75 15.34 2.13 -12.59
C LEU A 75 16.50 2.91 -13.22
N GLU A 76 17.33 3.58 -12.42
CA GLU A 76 18.54 4.27 -12.88
C GLU A 76 19.53 3.31 -13.54
N LYS A 77 19.79 2.16 -12.91
CA LYS A 77 20.61 1.08 -13.49
C LYS A 77 20.04 0.61 -14.82
N GLY A 78 18.72 0.44 -14.89
CA GLY A 78 18.05 0.07 -16.13
C GLY A 78 18.16 1.12 -17.23
N LEU A 79 18.13 2.41 -16.88
CA LEU A 79 18.38 3.51 -17.82
C LEU A 79 19.83 3.54 -18.32
N LEU A 80 20.78 3.07 -17.51
CA LEU A 80 22.18 2.88 -17.88
C LEU A 80 22.43 1.60 -18.72
N GLY A 81 21.39 0.81 -18.98
CA GLY A 81 21.47 -0.39 -19.81
C GLY A 81 21.71 -1.69 -19.03
N GLU A 82 21.70 -1.66 -17.70
CA GLU A 82 21.80 -2.88 -16.90
C GLU A 82 20.51 -3.72 -17.01
N PRO A 83 20.60 -5.06 -17.00
CA PRO A 83 19.43 -5.93 -16.98
C PRO A 83 18.77 -5.89 -15.60
N ILE A 84 17.63 -5.18 -15.49
CA ILE A 84 16.92 -5.01 -14.21
C ILE A 84 15.59 -5.77 -14.09
N LEU A 85 15.15 -6.47 -15.14
CA LEU A 85 13.82 -7.10 -15.18
C LEU A 85 13.60 -8.07 -14.01
N GLN A 86 14.57 -8.96 -13.74
CA GLN A 86 14.49 -9.91 -12.63
C GLN A 86 14.40 -9.19 -11.28
N ASN A 87 15.18 -8.12 -11.09
CA ASN A 87 15.16 -7.34 -9.85
C ASN A 87 13.84 -6.59 -9.67
N LEU A 88 13.24 -6.09 -10.77
CA LEU A 88 11.91 -5.47 -10.73
C LEU A 88 10.83 -6.49 -10.38
N THR A 89 10.94 -7.73 -10.88
CA THR A 89 10.03 -8.82 -10.51
C THR A 89 10.12 -9.13 -9.03
N LEU A 90 11.33 -9.35 -8.51
CA LEU A 90 11.55 -9.63 -7.08
C LEU A 90 11.04 -8.50 -6.19
N LEU A 91 11.35 -7.25 -6.52
CA LEU A 91 10.85 -6.09 -5.77
C LEU A 91 9.32 -6.00 -5.82
N GLY A 92 8.70 -6.37 -6.94
CA GLY A 92 7.24 -6.41 -7.07
C GLY A 92 6.61 -7.48 -6.17
N ASP A 93 7.21 -8.67 -6.12
CA ASP A 93 6.75 -9.78 -5.28
C ASP A 93 6.90 -9.43 -3.80
N GLU A 94 8.01 -8.82 -3.39
CA GLU A 94 8.24 -8.33 -2.03
C GLU A 94 7.18 -7.30 -1.60
N LEU A 95 6.87 -6.32 -2.46
CA LEU A 95 5.86 -5.30 -2.16
C LEU A 95 4.45 -5.91 -2.04
N GLN A 96 4.16 -6.92 -2.85
CA GLN A 96 2.89 -7.63 -2.81
C GLN A 96 2.78 -8.47 -1.53
N GLU A 97 3.84 -9.20 -1.16
CA GLU A 97 3.89 -9.99 0.07
C GLU A 97 3.73 -9.10 1.31
N GLN A 98 4.44 -7.96 1.36
CA GLN A 98 4.29 -6.96 2.43
C GLN A 98 2.84 -6.46 2.54
N GLY A 99 2.20 -6.15 1.41
CA GLY A 99 0.80 -5.73 1.37
C GLY A 99 -0.15 -6.81 1.91
N PHE A 100 0.07 -8.08 1.57
CA PHE A 100 -0.72 -9.18 2.12
C PHE A 100 -0.50 -9.36 3.62
N ALA A 101 0.74 -9.28 4.10
CA ALA A 101 1.04 -9.37 5.53
C ALA A 101 0.33 -8.27 6.35
N GLU A 102 0.25 -7.05 5.82
CA GLU A 102 -0.51 -5.97 6.44
C GLU A 102 -2.01 -6.26 6.52
N ILE A 103 -2.59 -6.82 5.46
CA ILE A 103 -3.99 -7.24 5.41
C ILE A 103 -4.26 -8.35 6.42
N GLU A 104 -3.40 -9.37 6.48
CA GLU A 104 -3.53 -10.47 7.45
C GLU A 104 -3.49 -9.97 8.89
N LEU A 105 -2.57 -9.05 9.19
CA LEU A 105 -2.46 -8.44 10.50
C LEU A 105 -3.68 -7.56 10.85
N PHE A 106 -4.25 -6.86 9.86
CA PHE A 106 -5.51 -6.15 10.04
C PHE A 106 -6.67 -7.11 10.33
N LEU A 107 -6.81 -8.19 9.55
CA LEU A 107 -7.83 -9.22 9.73
C LEU A 107 -7.71 -9.91 11.09
N ALA A 108 -6.50 -10.23 11.54
CA ALA A 108 -6.26 -10.83 12.85
C ALA A 108 -6.74 -9.94 14.02
N ARG A 109 -6.73 -8.61 13.84
CA ARG A 109 -7.17 -7.64 14.86
C ARG A 109 -8.66 -7.35 14.83
N LEU A 110 -9.34 -7.65 13.71
CA LEU A 110 -10.73 -7.30 13.49
C LEU A 110 -11.68 -7.97 14.50
N PRO A 111 -11.58 -9.28 14.82
CA PRO A 111 -12.47 -9.93 15.79
C PRO A 111 -12.44 -9.27 17.17
N PHE A 112 -11.25 -8.92 17.65
CA PHE A 112 -11.08 -8.26 18.95
C PHE A 112 -11.74 -6.88 18.96
N ARG A 113 -11.63 -6.13 17.86
CA ARG A 113 -12.33 -4.84 17.71
C ARG A 113 -13.85 -5.01 17.68
N MET A 114 -14.36 -6.09 17.10
CA MET A 114 -15.79 -6.39 17.08
C MET A 114 -16.32 -6.97 18.40
N MET A 115 -15.46 -7.54 19.24
CA MET A 115 -15.87 -8.09 20.53
C MET A 115 -16.44 -7.03 21.47
N LEU A 116 -15.90 -5.81 21.46
CA LEU A 116 -16.37 -4.70 22.29
C LEU A 116 -17.81 -4.25 21.95
N PRO A 117 -18.16 -3.91 20.69
CA PRO A 117 -19.53 -3.57 20.35
C PRO A 117 -20.49 -4.75 20.55
N LEU A 118 -20.06 -5.99 20.26
CA LEU A 118 -20.86 -7.18 20.55
C LEU A 118 -21.16 -7.30 22.04
N LEU A 119 -20.17 -7.12 22.92
CA LEU A 119 -20.37 -7.18 24.36
C LEU A 119 -21.32 -6.07 24.82
N PHE A 120 -21.16 -4.84 24.33
CA PHE A 120 -22.05 -3.72 24.67
C PHE A 120 -23.51 -3.92 24.24
N LEU A 121 -23.76 -4.65 23.14
CA LEU A 121 -25.12 -4.93 22.68
C LEU A 121 -25.72 -6.18 23.35
N LEU A 122 -24.91 -7.24 23.44
CA LEU A 122 -25.36 -8.55 23.87
C LEU A 122 -25.52 -8.60 25.40
N PHE A 123 -24.57 -8.04 26.15
CA PHE A 123 -24.60 -8.09 27.61
C PHE A 123 -25.86 -7.45 28.22
N PRO A 124 -26.30 -6.24 27.83
CA PRO A 124 -27.54 -5.66 28.34
C PRO A 124 -28.78 -6.47 27.96
N ALA A 125 -28.83 -7.00 26.73
CA ALA A 125 -29.94 -7.86 26.30
C ALA A 125 -30.03 -9.14 27.16
N PHE A 126 -28.89 -9.75 27.47
CA PHE A 126 -28.83 -10.90 28.39
C PHE A 126 -29.24 -10.52 29.82
N LEU A 127 -28.81 -9.37 30.34
CA LEU A 127 -29.25 -8.89 31.65
C LEU A 127 -30.75 -8.66 31.71
N LEU A 128 -31.35 -8.03 30.70
CA LEU A 128 -32.80 -7.84 30.62
C LEU A 128 -33.55 -9.17 30.54
N LEU A 129 -33.04 -10.14 29.78
CA LEU A 129 -33.65 -11.46 29.69
C LEU A 129 -33.63 -12.19 31.04
N LEU A 130 -32.51 -12.11 31.76
CA LEU A 130 -32.28 -12.88 32.98
C LEU A 130 -32.87 -12.21 34.23
N LEU A 131 -32.71 -10.89 34.36
CA LEU A 131 -33.17 -10.10 35.51
C LEU A 131 -34.53 -9.44 35.28
N GLY A 132 -34.98 -9.28 34.03
CA GLY A 132 -36.26 -8.62 33.71
C GLY A 132 -37.45 -9.18 34.50
N PRO A 133 -37.67 -10.51 34.54
CA PRO A 133 -38.77 -11.09 35.31
C PRO A 133 -38.68 -10.84 36.81
N LEU A 134 -37.46 -10.82 37.37
CA LEU A 134 -37.22 -10.54 38.80
C LEU A 134 -37.52 -9.08 39.13
N LEU A 135 -37.06 -8.15 38.29
CA LEU A 135 -37.33 -6.73 38.44
C LEU A 135 -38.83 -6.42 38.35
N LEU A 136 -39.54 -7.04 37.40
CA LEU A 136 -41.00 -6.89 37.27
C LEU A 136 -41.75 -7.37 38.53
N LYS A 137 -41.33 -8.50 39.12
CA LYS A 137 -41.93 -9.00 40.37
C LYS A 137 -41.67 -8.09 41.57
N VAL A 138 -40.46 -7.52 41.69
CA VAL A 138 -40.13 -6.59 42.77
C VAL A 138 -40.91 -5.29 42.65
N VAL A 139 -41.02 -4.72 41.45
CA VAL A 139 -41.80 -3.50 41.22
C VAL A 139 -43.29 -3.74 41.49
N ALA A 140 -43.86 -4.86 41.02
CA ALA A 140 -45.25 -5.20 41.27
C ALA A 140 -45.55 -5.49 42.76
N GLY A 141 -44.55 -5.90 43.54
CA GLY A 141 -44.70 -6.12 44.98
C GLY A 141 -44.47 -4.88 45.86
N LEU A 142 -43.98 -3.78 45.27
CA LEU A 142 -43.76 -2.49 45.96
C LEU A 142 -44.86 -1.46 45.66
N ALA A 143 -45.72 -1.72 44.67
CA ALA A 143 -46.92 -0.94 44.32
C ALA A 143 -48.16 -1.53 44.98
#